data_AF-A0A1R3R896-F1
#
_entry.id   AF-A0A1R3R896-F1
#
_cell.length_a   1.000
_cell.length_b   1.000
_cell.length_c   1.000
_cell.angle_alpha   90.00
_cell.angle_beta   90.00
_cell.angle_gamma   90.00
#
_symmetry.space_group_name_H-M   'P 1'
#
loop_
_entity.id
_entity.type
_entity.pdbx_description
1 polymer ?
#
loop_
_entity_poly.entity_id
_entity_poly.type
_entity_poly.pdbx_seq_one_letter_code
_entity_poly.pdbx_strand_id
1 'polypeptide(L)'
;MSFPSSSPEAHPVIDLYASGGKGSLRYCFLHGNHAPTNHPSEAHIEGKVTLFNRQGEIIFEESPGCRSAQYHFVEGHCIEVDGQPCQYLPARRFVETLLRNVSVPALLVAEVPKDEAKLSPDSEDFLYMSLLVLGRSGLDSISVADRNYLDQMTQSFVPYFVTAMARKSDAFLPGDARNLSHEIADSIMTTAADPSGLHAFLNLYDKRYIHKSQAPGDILESCLLHMLKMPFELNSSIRYRLVSC
;
A
#
# COMPACT_ATOMS: atom_id res chain seq x y z
N MET A 1 43.56 35.42 25.74
CA MET A 1 42.12 35.49 25.44
C MET A 1 41.80 34.36 24.49
N SER A 2 41.17 33.31 25.00
CA SER A 2 40.86 32.10 24.24
C SER A 2 39.42 32.20 23.75
N PHE A 3 39.20 32.14 22.44
CA PHE A 3 37.85 32.06 21.88
C PHE A 3 37.31 30.64 22.06
N PRO A 4 36.05 30.45 22.49
CA PRO A 4 35.44 29.14 22.48
C PRO A 4 35.07 28.77 21.05
N SER A 5 35.65 27.69 20.54
CA SER A 5 35.18 27.02 19.32
C SER A 5 33.91 26.23 19.64
N SER A 6 32.75 26.87 19.52
CA SER A 6 31.48 26.15 19.45
C SER A 6 31.33 25.59 18.04
N SER A 7 31.78 24.35 17.84
CA SER A 7 31.30 23.56 16.71
C SER A 7 29.78 23.43 16.85
N PRO A 8 28.99 23.70 15.79
CA PRO A 8 27.56 23.47 15.86
C PRO A 8 27.33 21.98 16.14
N GLU A 9 26.58 21.68 17.21
CA GLU A 9 26.12 20.34 17.50
C GLU A 9 25.46 19.80 16.23
N ALA A 10 26.06 18.77 15.65
CA ALA A 10 25.45 18.04 14.56
C ALA A 10 24.16 17.45 15.12
N HIS A 11 23.02 18.00 14.72
CA HIS A 11 21.74 17.37 14.98
C HIS A 11 21.84 15.92 14.52
N PRO A 12 21.53 14.94 15.38
CA PRO A 12 21.59 13.55 14.97
C PRO A 12 20.64 13.42 13.77
N VAL A 13 21.20 13.02 12.63
CA VAL A 13 20.41 12.55 11.50
C VAL A 13 19.67 11.34 12.04
N ILE A 14 18.41 11.52 12.43
CA ILE A 14 17.54 10.41 12.79
C ILE A 14 17.45 9.58 11.51
N ASP A 15 18.13 8.44 11.52
CA ASP A 15 18.19 7.52 10.40
C ASP A 15 16.77 7.27 9.90
N LEU A 16 16.58 7.43 8.59
CA LEU A 16 15.30 7.23 7.89
C LEU A 16 14.65 5.87 8.21
N TYR A 17 15.45 4.93 8.74
CA TYR A 17 15.14 3.53 8.97
C TYR A 17 15.69 3.01 10.31
N ALA A 18 15.86 3.85 11.34
CA ALA A 18 16.45 3.43 12.62
C ALA A 18 15.73 2.24 13.30
N SER A 19 14.46 1.99 12.97
CA SER A 19 13.67 0.83 13.43
C SER A 19 13.55 -0.31 12.40
N GLY A 20 14.18 -0.19 11.23
CA GLY A 20 13.89 -1.05 10.08
C GLY A 20 12.43 -0.96 9.59
N GLY A 21 11.67 0.06 10.02
CA GLY A 21 10.26 0.24 9.71
C GLY A 21 9.29 -0.58 10.57
N LYS A 22 9.77 -1.34 11.56
CA LYS A 22 8.90 -2.14 12.45
C LYS A 22 8.03 -1.23 13.33
N GLY A 23 6.72 -1.45 13.31
CA GLY A 23 5.76 -0.64 14.06
C GLY A 23 5.47 0.74 13.46
N SER A 24 6.03 1.06 12.30
CA SER A 24 5.70 2.26 11.54
C SER A 24 4.61 1.95 10.51
N LEU A 25 3.79 2.93 10.15
CA LEU A 25 2.86 2.85 9.02
C LEU A 25 3.67 2.76 7.71
N ARG A 26 4.11 1.54 7.39
CA ARG A 26 4.95 1.20 6.23
C ARG A 26 4.07 0.71 5.10
N TYR A 27 4.32 1.17 3.88
CA TYR A 27 3.55 0.77 2.71
C TYR A 27 4.41 0.64 1.45
N CYS A 28 3.93 -0.16 0.51
CA CYS A 28 4.51 -0.32 -0.82
C CYS A 28 3.43 -0.20 -1.88
N PHE A 29 3.77 0.41 -3.01
CA PHE A 29 2.90 0.41 -4.17
C PHE A 29 2.98 -0.94 -4.87
N LEU A 30 1.82 -1.56 -5.08
CA LEU A 30 1.66 -2.66 -6.02
C LEU A 30 1.41 -2.13 -7.43
N HIS A 31 0.76 -0.98 -7.54
CA HIS A 31 0.57 -0.22 -8.76
C HIS A 31 0.46 1.28 -8.48
N GLY A 32 0.92 2.12 -9.41
CA GLY A 32 0.90 3.57 -9.27
C GLY A 32 2.07 4.12 -8.43
N ASN A 33 1.94 5.38 -8.01
CA ASN A 33 2.92 6.10 -7.20
C ASN A 33 2.24 7.27 -6.44
N HIS A 34 3.03 8.13 -5.80
CA HIS A 34 2.54 9.40 -5.27
C HIS A 34 2.09 10.33 -6.40
N ALA A 35 0.94 10.98 -6.21
CA ALA A 35 0.47 12.03 -7.10
C ALA A 35 1.21 13.36 -6.84
N PRO A 36 1.23 14.27 -7.82
CA PRO A 36 1.63 15.65 -7.58
C PRO A 36 0.77 16.30 -6.48
N THR A 37 1.38 17.17 -5.68
CA THR A 37 0.82 17.78 -4.46
C THR A 37 -0.33 18.77 -4.68
N ASN A 38 -0.83 18.90 -5.91
CA ASN A 38 -1.96 19.79 -6.21
C ASN A 38 -3.27 19.05 -5.96
N HIS A 39 -3.79 19.19 -4.75
CA HIS A 39 -5.07 18.61 -4.33
C HIS A 39 -6.12 19.70 -4.16
N PRO A 40 -7.32 19.55 -4.76
CA PRO A 40 -8.40 20.49 -4.51
C PRO A 40 -8.83 20.42 -3.03
N SER A 41 -9.40 21.52 -2.53
CA SER A 41 -9.97 21.59 -1.18
C SER A 41 -11.12 20.61 -0.98
N GLU A 42 -11.80 20.26 -2.07
CA GLU A 42 -12.88 19.28 -2.11
C GLU A 42 -12.60 18.26 -3.21
N ALA A 43 -12.78 16.98 -2.90
CA ALA A 43 -12.57 15.90 -3.86
C ALA A 43 -13.53 14.73 -3.63
N HIS A 44 -13.96 14.13 -4.73
CA HIS A 44 -14.58 12.79 -4.71
C HIS A 44 -13.55 11.78 -5.20
N ILE A 45 -13.35 10.71 -4.43
CA ILE A 45 -12.38 9.66 -4.73
C ILE A 45 -13.13 8.35 -4.80
N GLU A 46 -13.00 7.66 -5.92
CA GLU A 46 -13.45 6.27 -6.03
C GLU A 46 -12.30 5.37 -5.58
N GLY A 47 -12.53 4.55 -4.56
CA GLY A 47 -11.50 3.66 -4.03
C GLY A 47 -12.05 2.51 -3.20
N LYS A 48 -11.16 1.73 -2.59
CA LYS A 48 -11.52 0.66 -1.67
C LYS A 48 -10.46 0.49 -0.60
N VAL A 49 -10.94 0.34 0.64
CA VAL A 49 -10.12 0.06 1.82
C VAL A 49 -10.47 -1.34 2.29
N THR A 50 -9.47 -2.20 2.39
CA THR A 50 -9.63 -3.57 2.88
C THR A 50 -8.54 -3.86 3.90
N LEU A 51 -8.89 -4.46 5.04
CA LEU A 51 -7.94 -4.97 6.01
C LEU A 51 -7.89 -6.49 5.98
N PHE A 52 -6.67 -6.99 6.14
CA PHE A 52 -6.33 -8.39 6.18
C PHE A 52 -5.62 -8.73 7.49
N ASN A 53 -5.86 -9.94 7.99
CA ASN A 53 -5.00 -10.55 9.00
C ASN A 53 -3.70 -11.10 8.36
N ARG A 54 -2.80 -11.65 9.18
CA ARG A 54 -1.53 -12.23 8.71
C ARG A 54 -1.69 -13.47 7.83
N GLN A 55 -2.88 -14.06 7.79
CA GLN A 55 -3.21 -15.20 6.94
C GLN A 55 -3.76 -14.76 5.58
N GLY A 56 -3.88 -13.45 5.33
CA GLY A 56 -4.39 -12.89 4.08
C GLY A 56 -5.92 -12.93 3.99
N GLU A 57 -6.61 -13.17 5.11
CA GLU A 57 -8.07 -13.19 5.18
C GLU A 57 -8.60 -11.79 5.46
N ILE A 58 -9.68 -11.42 4.78
CA ILE A 58 -10.32 -10.12 4.94
C ILE A 58 -11.03 -10.08 6.29
N ILE A 59 -10.64 -9.13 7.14
CA ILE A 59 -11.27 -8.88 8.46
C ILE A 59 -12.09 -7.57 8.49
N PHE A 60 -11.88 -6.70 7.51
CA PHE A 60 -12.69 -5.52 7.28
C PHE A 60 -12.67 -5.18 5.79
N GLU A 61 -13.83 -4.84 5.25
CA GLU A 61 -13.99 -4.39 3.87
C GLU A 61 -14.97 -3.23 3.85
N GLU A 62 -14.53 -2.08 3.33
CA GLU A 62 -15.44 -0.96 3.09
C GLU A 62 -16.43 -1.32 1.98
N SER A 63 -17.72 -1.08 2.23
CA SER A 63 -18.84 -1.46 1.37
C SER A 63 -18.76 -2.93 0.89
N PRO A 64 -19.01 -3.91 1.79
CA PRO A 64 -18.82 -5.34 1.48
C PRO A 64 -19.57 -5.79 0.24
N GLY A 65 -18.87 -6.50 -0.66
CA GLY A 65 -19.42 -6.97 -1.93
C GLY A 65 -19.47 -5.93 -3.06
N CYS A 66 -19.21 -4.65 -2.78
CA CYS A 66 -19.00 -3.64 -3.81
C CYS A 66 -17.55 -3.66 -4.30
N ARG A 67 -17.33 -3.26 -5.57
CA ARG A 67 -15.96 -3.15 -6.13
C ARG A 67 -15.19 -1.95 -5.60
N SER A 68 -15.90 -0.88 -5.28
CA SER A 68 -15.37 0.37 -4.76
C SER A 68 -16.45 1.13 -3.98
N ALA A 69 -16.01 2.08 -3.17
CA ALA A 69 -16.81 3.08 -2.47
C ALA A 69 -16.43 4.49 -2.98
N GLN A 70 -17.36 5.43 -2.79
CA GLN A 70 -17.18 6.84 -3.12
C GLN A 70 -16.87 7.64 -1.86
N TYR A 71 -15.65 8.12 -1.73
CA TYR A 71 -15.18 8.93 -0.61
C TYR A 71 -15.29 10.40 -0.96
N HIS A 72 -15.92 11.18 -0.10
CA HIS A 72 -15.99 12.63 -0.21
C HIS A 72 -15.06 13.29 0.79
N PHE A 73 -14.18 14.13 0.28
CA PHE A 73 -13.18 14.86 1.04
C PHE A 73 -13.47 16.35 1.05
N VAL A 74 -13.37 16.97 2.23
CA VAL A 74 -13.41 18.43 2.42
C VAL A 74 -12.27 18.83 3.34
N GLU A 75 -11.48 19.81 2.90
CA GLU A 75 -10.29 20.33 3.60
C GLU A 75 -9.31 19.22 4.02
N GLY A 76 -9.26 18.15 3.24
CA GLY A 76 -8.38 17.02 3.45
C GLY A 76 -8.90 15.91 4.35
N HIS A 77 -10.09 16.06 4.91
CA HIS A 77 -10.75 15.06 5.73
C HIS A 77 -11.84 14.33 4.98
N CYS A 78 -11.98 13.02 5.22
CA CYS A 78 -13.09 12.25 4.66
C CYS A 78 -14.33 12.46 5.53
N ILE A 79 -15.34 13.11 4.94
CA ILE A 79 -16.58 13.46 5.63
C ILE A 79 -17.70 12.47 5.32
N GLU A 80 -17.72 11.89 4.12
CA GLU A 80 -18.73 10.94 3.68
C GLU A 80 -18.11 9.76 2.90
N VAL A 81 -18.75 8.59 3.01
CA VAL A 81 -18.50 7.39 2.22
C VAL A 81 -19.85 6.90 1.69
N ASP A 82 -19.96 6.73 0.37
CA ASP A 82 -21.20 6.34 -0.32
C ASP A 82 -22.41 7.22 0.05
N GLY A 83 -22.17 8.52 0.24
CA GLY A 83 -23.18 9.52 0.60
C GLY A 83 -23.70 9.39 2.04
N GLN A 84 -23.02 8.62 2.89
CA GLN A 84 -23.30 8.52 4.33
C GLN A 84 -22.14 9.13 5.14
N PRO A 85 -22.40 9.71 6.33
CA PRO A 85 -21.33 10.22 7.18
C PRO A 85 -20.25 9.17 7.46
N CYS A 86 -18.98 9.56 7.31
CA CYS A 86 -17.82 8.69 7.51
C CYS A 86 -17.60 8.39 9.00
N GLN A 87 -18.30 7.37 9.52
CA GLN A 87 -18.24 7.00 10.94
C GLN A 87 -16.91 6.35 11.32
N TYR A 88 -16.34 5.54 10.43
CA TYR A 88 -15.16 4.75 10.70
C TYR A 88 -14.27 4.65 9.47
N LEU A 89 -12.97 4.84 9.68
CA LEU A 89 -11.91 4.51 8.72
C LEU A 89 -10.74 3.91 9.50
N PRO A 90 -10.27 2.70 9.15
CA PRO A 90 -9.11 2.11 9.80
C PRO A 90 -7.87 2.95 9.51
N ALA A 91 -7.02 3.20 10.51
CA ALA A 91 -5.85 4.07 10.37
C ALA A 91 -6.19 5.38 9.66
N ARG A 92 -7.26 6.05 10.10
CA ARG A 92 -7.87 7.23 9.45
C ARG A 92 -6.85 8.21 8.87
N ARG A 93 -5.84 8.61 9.65
CA ARG A 93 -4.81 9.55 9.18
C ARG A 93 -4.06 9.03 7.95
N PHE A 94 -3.71 7.75 7.94
CA PHE A 94 -3.07 7.10 6.81
C PHE A 94 -3.98 7.08 5.58
N VAL A 95 -5.23 6.64 5.75
CA VAL A 95 -6.21 6.52 4.66
C VAL A 95 -6.53 7.88 4.05
N GLU A 96 -6.85 8.88 4.89
CA GLU A 96 -7.15 10.24 4.44
C GLU A 96 -5.96 10.87 3.72
N THR A 97 -4.74 10.65 4.23
CA THR A 97 -3.53 11.16 3.58
C THR A 97 -3.31 10.47 2.24
N LEU A 98 -3.29 9.13 2.18
CA LEU A 98 -2.89 8.44 0.97
C LEU A 98 -3.96 8.50 -0.13
N LEU A 99 -5.26 8.38 0.17
CA LEU A 99 -6.30 8.46 -0.86
C LEU A 99 -6.19 9.73 -1.70
N ARG A 100 -5.84 10.87 -1.08
CA ARG A 100 -5.65 12.15 -1.77
C ARG A 100 -4.33 12.24 -2.54
N ASN A 101 -3.28 11.61 -2.02
CA ASN A 101 -1.89 11.83 -2.41
C ASN A 101 -1.30 10.74 -3.33
N VAL A 102 -2.11 9.81 -3.82
CA VAL A 102 -1.65 8.78 -4.78
C VAL A 102 -2.19 9.03 -6.19
N SER A 103 -1.47 8.49 -7.18
CA SER A 103 -1.89 8.53 -8.57
C SER A 103 -3.23 7.82 -8.77
N VAL A 104 -3.92 8.18 -9.84
CA VAL A 104 -5.11 7.44 -10.29
C VAL A 104 -4.78 6.78 -11.62
N PRO A 105 -4.84 5.43 -11.72
CA PRO A 105 -5.12 4.51 -10.62
C PRO A 105 -3.90 4.24 -9.71
N ALA A 106 -4.16 3.69 -8.53
CA ALA A 106 -3.13 3.15 -7.63
C ALA A 106 -3.66 1.98 -6.80
N LEU A 107 -2.75 1.08 -6.43
CA LEU A 107 -2.98 0.05 -5.42
C LEU A 107 -1.74 -0.04 -4.54
N LEU A 108 -1.92 0.04 -3.24
CA LEU A 108 -0.84 -0.13 -2.27
C LEU A 108 -1.27 -1.06 -1.14
N VAL A 109 -0.27 -1.65 -0.48
CA VAL A 109 -0.46 -2.41 0.75
C VAL A 109 0.38 -1.79 1.84
N ALA A 110 -0.21 -1.67 3.02
CA ALA A 110 0.41 -1.10 4.22
C ALA A 110 0.37 -2.08 5.38
N GLU A 111 1.43 -2.11 6.16
CA GLU A 111 1.45 -2.72 7.48
C GLU A 111 1.00 -1.66 8.50
N VAL A 112 -0.02 -2.02 9.28
CA VAL A 112 -0.77 -1.09 10.13
C VAL A 112 -0.71 -1.59 11.56
N PRO A 113 -0.14 -0.79 12.49
CA PRO A 113 -0.22 -1.07 13.91
C PRO A 113 -1.68 -1.20 14.38
N LYS A 114 -1.94 -2.16 15.26
CA LYS A 114 -3.29 -2.44 15.77
C LYS A 114 -3.99 -1.23 16.38
N ASP A 115 -3.25 -0.40 17.11
CA ASP A 115 -3.74 0.83 17.74
C ASP A 115 -4.22 1.88 16.72
N GLU A 116 -3.57 1.94 15.56
CA GLU A 116 -3.99 2.77 14.43
C GLU A 116 -5.21 2.18 13.70
N ALA A 117 -5.30 0.84 13.61
CA ALA A 117 -6.41 0.17 12.95
C ALA A 117 -7.74 0.38 13.68
N LYS A 118 -7.75 0.64 14.99
CA LYS A 118 -8.97 0.84 15.83
C LYS A 118 -10.01 -0.29 15.74
N LEU A 119 -9.53 -1.52 15.48
CA LEU A 119 -10.34 -2.74 15.55
C LEU A 119 -10.35 -3.31 16.98
N SER A 120 -11.17 -4.33 17.22
CA SER A 120 -11.40 -4.95 18.53
C SER A 120 -10.09 -5.37 19.24
N PRO A 121 -10.07 -5.39 20.59
CA PRO A 121 -8.86 -5.64 21.38
C PRO A 121 -8.26 -7.05 21.25
N ASP A 122 -8.93 -7.99 20.57
CA ASP A 122 -8.47 -9.37 20.37
C ASP A 122 -7.68 -9.57 19.05
N SER A 123 -7.40 -8.52 18.27
CA SER A 123 -6.68 -8.63 17.00
C SER A 123 -5.15 -8.84 17.18
N GLU A 124 -4.50 -9.33 16.12
CA GLU A 124 -3.04 -9.44 16.00
C GLU A 124 -2.33 -8.08 16.18
N ASP A 125 -1.04 -8.08 16.56
CA ASP A 125 -0.26 -6.85 16.83
C ASP A 125 -0.18 -5.90 15.61
N PHE A 126 -0.22 -6.46 14.41
CA PHE A 126 -0.21 -5.75 13.14
C PHE A 126 -1.23 -6.35 12.18
N LEU A 127 -1.82 -5.48 11.37
CA LEU A 127 -2.74 -5.83 10.29
C LEU A 127 -2.18 -5.32 8.97
N TYR A 128 -2.70 -5.85 7.86
CA TYR A 128 -2.35 -5.37 6.53
C TYR A 128 -3.53 -4.65 5.92
N MET A 129 -3.31 -3.46 5.35
CA MET A 129 -4.34 -2.67 4.69
C MET A 129 -4.01 -2.55 3.20
N SER A 130 -4.95 -2.91 2.32
CA SER A 130 -4.87 -2.49 0.93
C SER A 130 -5.68 -1.20 0.72
N LEU A 131 -5.08 -0.25 0.02
CA LEU A 131 -5.78 0.93 -0.50
C LEU A 131 -5.76 0.89 -2.03
N LEU A 132 -6.95 0.76 -2.60
CA LEU A 132 -7.21 0.84 -4.03
C LEU A 132 -7.78 2.22 -4.36
N VAL A 133 -7.26 2.86 -5.40
CA VAL A 133 -7.77 4.14 -5.92
C VAL A 133 -8.02 3.99 -7.41
N LEU A 134 -9.27 4.21 -7.82
CA LEU A 134 -9.76 4.00 -9.17
C LEU A 134 -10.18 5.30 -9.87
N GLY A 135 -10.50 6.34 -9.09
CA GLY A 135 -11.02 7.59 -9.64
C GLY A 135 -10.79 8.77 -8.71
N ARG A 136 -10.71 9.97 -9.28
CA ARG A 136 -10.74 11.23 -8.54
C ARG A 136 -11.43 12.30 -9.37
N SER A 137 -12.28 13.11 -8.74
CA SER A 137 -12.89 14.29 -9.36
C SER A 137 -11.82 15.20 -9.96
N GLY A 138 -12.01 15.62 -11.21
CA GLY A 138 -11.06 16.46 -11.95
C GLY A 138 -9.93 15.70 -12.65
N LEU A 139 -9.92 14.37 -12.61
CA LEU A 139 -9.08 13.52 -13.47
C LEU A 139 -9.94 12.73 -14.46
N ASP A 140 -9.31 12.30 -15.55
CA ASP A 140 -9.95 11.42 -16.52
C ASP A 140 -10.31 10.06 -15.90
N SER A 141 -11.40 9.46 -16.37
CA SER A 141 -11.79 8.11 -15.97
C SER A 141 -10.74 7.09 -16.39
N ILE A 142 -10.37 6.19 -15.49
CA ILE A 142 -9.45 5.09 -15.82
C ILE A 142 -10.07 4.11 -16.82
N SER A 143 -9.22 3.47 -17.60
CA SER A 143 -9.67 2.51 -18.61
C SER A 143 -10.26 1.24 -17.98
N VAL A 144 -11.15 0.56 -18.72
CA VAL A 144 -11.70 -0.74 -18.31
C VAL A 144 -10.60 -1.78 -18.14
N ALA A 145 -9.53 -1.72 -18.95
CA ALA A 145 -8.40 -2.61 -18.85
C ALA A 145 -7.63 -2.42 -17.54
N ASP A 146 -7.44 -1.16 -17.09
CA ASP A 146 -6.81 -0.86 -15.81
C ASP A 146 -7.66 -1.31 -14.64
N ARG A 147 -8.97 -1.07 -14.69
CA ARG A 147 -9.92 -1.56 -13.68
C ARG A 147 -9.84 -3.06 -13.52
N ASN A 148 -9.95 -3.81 -14.62
CA ASN A 148 -9.89 -5.27 -14.59
C ASN A 148 -8.53 -5.78 -14.08
N TYR A 149 -7.43 -5.12 -14.44
CA TYR A 149 -6.11 -5.48 -13.97
C TYR A 149 -5.99 -5.31 -12.44
N LEU A 150 -6.47 -4.20 -11.88
CA LEU A 150 -6.41 -3.94 -10.44
C LEU A 150 -7.40 -4.79 -9.66
N ASP A 151 -8.59 -5.07 -10.20
CA ASP A 151 -9.55 -6.00 -9.63
C ASP A 151 -8.91 -7.40 -9.51
N GLN A 152 -8.28 -7.89 -10.57
CA GLN A 152 -7.59 -9.18 -10.55
C GLN A 152 -6.43 -9.19 -9.54
N MET A 153 -5.62 -8.13 -9.51
CA MET A 153 -4.51 -8.00 -8.58
C MET A 153 -4.98 -8.01 -7.13
N THR A 154 -6.05 -7.27 -6.82
CA THR A 154 -6.65 -7.19 -5.48
C THR A 154 -7.18 -8.53 -5.02
N GLN A 155 -7.86 -9.28 -5.90
CA GLN A 155 -8.49 -10.54 -5.52
C GLN A 155 -7.52 -11.73 -5.52
N SER A 156 -6.58 -11.77 -6.47
CA SER A 156 -5.76 -12.97 -6.74
C SER A 156 -4.31 -12.87 -6.30
N PHE A 157 -3.81 -11.66 -6.02
CA PHE A 157 -2.41 -11.46 -5.64
C PHE A 157 -2.27 -10.89 -4.23
N VAL A 158 -3.04 -9.86 -3.87
CA VAL A 158 -2.92 -9.19 -2.56
C VAL A 158 -3.02 -10.16 -1.36
N PRO A 159 -3.97 -11.12 -1.30
CA PRO A 159 -4.03 -12.05 -0.17
C PRO A 159 -2.73 -12.85 0.02
N TYR A 160 -2.19 -13.40 -1.07
CA TYR A 160 -0.93 -14.16 -1.03
C TYR A 160 0.27 -13.27 -0.69
N PHE A 161 0.30 -12.05 -1.23
CA PHE A 161 1.31 -11.05 -0.90
C PHE A 161 1.30 -10.73 0.59
N VAL A 162 0.13 -10.46 1.17
CA VAL A 162 -0.04 -10.20 2.60
C VAL A 162 0.48 -11.36 3.43
N THR A 163 0.07 -12.60 3.12
CA THR A 163 0.49 -13.78 3.87
C THR A 163 2.01 -13.99 3.82
N ALA A 164 2.63 -13.78 2.66
CA ALA A 164 4.08 -13.90 2.53
C ALA A 164 4.82 -12.78 3.27
N MET A 165 4.36 -11.53 3.14
CA MET A 165 4.93 -10.39 3.85
C MET A 165 4.79 -10.52 5.37
N ALA A 166 3.66 -11.02 5.85
CA ALA A 166 3.42 -11.26 7.28
C ALA A 166 4.39 -12.24 7.93
N ARG A 167 4.99 -13.14 7.15
CA ARG A 167 6.03 -14.08 7.61
C ARG A 167 7.43 -13.47 7.58
N LYS A 168 7.63 -12.43 6.78
CA LYS A 168 8.94 -11.78 6.53
C LYS A 168 9.03 -10.37 7.11
N SER A 169 7.96 -9.84 7.68
CA SER A 169 7.86 -8.45 8.13
C SER A 169 8.97 -8.05 9.10
N ASP A 170 9.35 -8.96 10.00
CA ASP A 170 10.44 -8.78 10.98
C ASP A 170 11.84 -8.77 10.37
N ALA A 171 12.02 -9.37 9.18
CA ALA A 171 13.31 -9.51 8.50
C ALA A 171 13.45 -8.55 7.30
N PHE A 172 12.41 -7.81 6.95
CA PHE A 172 12.43 -6.91 5.80
C PHE A 172 13.23 -5.65 6.10
N LEU A 173 14.50 -5.64 5.63
CA LEU A 173 15.37 -4.48 5.65
C LEU A 173 15.39 -3.79 4.26
N PRO A 174 15.34 -2.45 4.19
CA PRO A 174 15.53 -1.72 2.94
C PRO A 174 16.88 -2.05 2.30
N GLY A 175 16.90 -2.18 0.97
CA GLY A 175 18.13 -2.35 0.19
C GLY A 175 18.42 -3.77 -0.30
N ASP A 176 17.73 -4.80 0.21
CA ASP A 176 17.85 -6.19 -0.29
C ASP A 176 16.58 -6.67 -1.02
N ALA A 177 16.07 -5.82 -1.91
CA ALA A 177 14.83 -6.10 -2.62
C ALA A 177 14.91 -7.35 -3.51
N ARG A 178 16.09 -7.71 -4.01
CA ARG A 178 16.26 -8.87 -4.89
C ARG A 178 16.08 -10.17 -4.13
N ASN A 179 16.80 -10.37 -3.02
CA ASN A 179 16.66 -11.59 -2.24
C ASN A 179 15.26 -11.67 -1.63
N LEU A 180 14.72 -10.54 -1.17
CA LEU A 180 13.36 -10.51 -0.64
C LEU A 180 12.32 -10.89 -1.71
N SER A 181 12.42 -10.34 -2.92
CA SER A 181 11.49 -10.70 -4.01
C SER A 181 11.55 -12.19 -4.32
N HIS A 182 12.74 -12.77 -4.36
CA HIS A 182 12.93 -14.20 -4.58
C HIS A 182 12.26 -15.03 -3.46
N GLU A 183 12.55 -14.72 -2.20
CA GLU A 183 11.96 -15.43 -1.05
C GLU A 183 10.43 -15.30 -0.97
N ILE A 184 9.90 -14.11 -1.26
CA ILE A 184 8.45 -13.87 -1.28
C ILE A 184 7.80 -14.59 -2.47
N ALA A 185 8.42 -14.57 -3.65
CA ALA A 185 7.93 -15.30 -4.82
C ALA A 185 7.85 -16.80 -4.53
N ASP A 186 8.92 -17.38 -4.00
CA ASP A 186 8.98 -18.79 -3.62
C ASP A 186 7.92 -19.14 -2.57
N SER A 187 7.74 -18.30 -1.54
CA SER A 187 6.69 -18.49 -0.53
C SER A 187 5.30 -18.47 -1.13
N ILE A 188 5.00 -17.54 -2.04
CA ILE A 188 3.69 -17.44 -2.69
C ILE A 188 3.45 -18.64 -3.60
N MET A 189 4.42 -19.00 -4.44
CA MET A 189 4.30 -20.12 -5.38
C MET A 189 4.13 -21.47 -4.68
N THR A 190 4.68 -21.64 -3.48
CA THR A 190 4.58 -22.88 -2.69
C THR A 190 3.33 -22.96 -1.83
N THR A 191 2.74 -21.83 -1.43
CA THR A 191 1.62 -21.81 -0.47
C THR A 191 0.27 -21.40 -1.06
N ALA A 192 0.22 -21.00 -2.33
CA ALA A 192 -1.03 -20.72 -3.02
C ALA A 192 -1.93 -21.97 -3.07
N ALA A 193 -2.99 -21.99 -2.26
CA ALA A 193 -3.93 -23.11 -2.21
C ALA A 193 -4.69 -23.28 -3.54
N ASP A 194 -4.98 -22.18 -4.22
CA ASP A 194 -5.49 -22.15 -5.59
C ASP A 194 -4.60 -21.24 -6.46
N PRO A 195 -3.67 -21.81 -7.25
CA PRO A 195 -2.78 -21.03 -8.09
C PRO A 195 -3.48 -20.50 -9.35
N SER A 196 -4.73 -20.90 -9.65
CA SER A 196 -5.40 -20.51 -10.91
C SER A 196 -5.61 -19.00 -11.01
N GLY A 197 -6.10 -18.35 -9.93
CA GLY A 197 -6.25 -16.91 -9.85
C GLY A 197 -4.91 -16.18 -9.93
N LEU A 198 -3.88 -16.69 -9.24
CA LEU A 198 -2.53 -16.15 -9.27
C LEU A 198 -1.93 -16.22 -10.68
N HIS A 199 -2.03 -17.37 -11.36
CA HIS A 199 -1.57 -17.53 -12.73
C HIS A 199 -2.32 -16.62 -13.71
N ALA A 200 -3.64 -16.42 -13.53
CA ALA A 200 -4.40 -15.47 -14.34
C ALA A 200 -3.87 -14.05 -14.17
N PHE A 201 -3.57 -13.62 -12.94
CA PHE A 201 -2.91 -12.35 -12.67
C PHE A 201 -1.52 -12.26 -13.32
N LEU A 202 -0.66 -13.26 -13.15
CA LEU A 202 0.71 -13.26 -13.71
C LEU A 202 0.69 -13.19 -15.24
N ASN A 203 -0.27 -13.87 -15.89
CA ASN A 203 -0.47 -13.77 -17.33
C ASN A 203 -0.89 -12.35 -17.77
N LEU A 204 -1.69 -11.65 -16.96
CA LEU A 204 -2.03 -10.24 -17.23
C LEU A 204 -0.82 -9.33 -17.02
N TYR A 205 -0.02 -9.58 -15.99
CA TYR A 205 1.19 -8.81 -15.68
C TYR A 205 2.24 -8.96 -16.79
N ASP A 206 2.55 -10.18 -17.21
CA ASP A 206 3.51 -10.45 -18.29
C ASP A 206 3.09 -9.76 -19.59
N LYS A 207 1.83 -9.91 -20.00
CA LYS A 207 1.27 -9.24 -21.19
C LYS A 207 1.36 -7.72 -21.13
N ARG A 208 1.42 -7.12 -19.95
CA ARG A 208 1.39 -5.67 -19.75
C ARG A 208 2.78 -5.05 -19.61
N TYR A 209 3.73 -5.74 -18.98
CA TYR A 209 5.01 -5.14 -18.59
C TYR A 209 6.25 -5.88 -19.06
N ILE A 210 6.21 -7.20 -19.17
CA ILE A 210 7.40 -8.01 -19.46
C ILE A 210 7.47 -8.35 -20.95
N HIS A 211 6.34 -8.78 -21.53
CA HIS A 211 6.21 -9.22 -22.92
C HIS A 211 7.19 -10.33 -23.30
N LYS A 212 7.49 -11.25 -22.36
CA LYS A 212 8.39 -12.38 -22.58
C LYS A 212 7.83 -13.62 -21.92
N SER A 213 7.75 -14.71 -22.68
CA SER A 213 7.37 -16.00 -22.12
C SER A 213 8.42 -16.45 -21.08
N GLN A 214 8.01 -16.42 -19.82
CA GLN A 214 8.80 -16.77 -18.63
C GLN A 214 8.00 -17.73 -17.76
N ALA A 215 8.67 -18.43 -16.85
CA ALA A 215 7.96 -19.24 -15.87
C ALA A 215 7.17 -18.32 -14.90
N PRO A 216 6.02 -18.77 -14.36
CA PRO A 216 5.23 -17.96 -13.42
C PRO A 216 6.03 -17.41 -12.23
N GLY A 217 6.96 -18.20 -11.69
CA GLY A 217 7.86 -17.77 -10.60
C GLY A 217 8.74 -16.59 -10.99
N ASP A 218 9.35 -16.61 -12.18
CA ASP A 218 10.21 -15.53 -12.68
C ASP A 218 9.41 -14.23 -12.93
N ILE A 219 8.17 -14.38 -13.42
CA ILE A 219 7.23 -13.26 -13.62
C ILE A 219 6.90 -12.64 -12.26
N LEU A 220 6.60 -13.48 -11.26
CA LEU A 220 6.27 -13.03 -9.92
C LEU A 220 7.47 -12.35 -9.22
N GLU A 221 8.67 -12.92 -9.31
CA GLU A 221 9.89 -12.31 -8.77
C GLU A 221 10.15 -10.94 -9.40
N SER A 222 10.01 -10.84 -10.73
CA SER A 222 10.14 -9.56 -11.46
C SER A 222 9.08 -8.55 -11.00
N CYS A 223 7.84 -9.00 -10.85
CA CYS A 223 6.72 -8.21 -10.34
C CYS A 223 7.03 -7.63 -8.94
N LEU A 224 7.48 -8.49 -8.02
CA LEU A 224 7.83 -8.11 -6.65
C LEU A 224 9.04 -7.19 -6.59
N LEU A 225 10.04 -7.36 -7.47
CA LEU A 225 11.20 -6.48 -7.52
C LEU A 225 10.81 -5.03 -7.80
N HIS A 226 9.77 -4.81 -8.61
CA HIS A 226 9.24 -3.47 -8.85
C HIS A 226 8.51 -2.87 -7.64
N MET A 227 7.88 -3.72 -6.82
CA MET A 227 7.07 -3.33 -5.66
C MET A 227 7.89 -3.13 -4.38
N LEU A 228 8.83 -4.04 -4.13
CA LEU A 228 9.59 -4.15 -2.87
C LEU A 228 10.89 -3.35 -2.88
N LYS A 229 11.26 -2.74 -4.01
CA LYS A 229 12.51 -1.97 -4.15
C LYS A 229 12.70 -0.89 -3.08
N MET A 230 11.63 -0.22 -2.65
CA MET A 230 11.65 0.71 -1.52
C MET A 230 10.30 0.73 -0.79
N PRO A 231 10.24 0.28 0.47
CA PRO A 231 9.10 0.58 1.31
C PRO A 231 9.09 2.05 1.70
N PHE A 232 7.90 2.64 1.81
CA PHE A 232 7.71 3.99 2.31
C PHE A 232 7.18 3.96 3.74
N GLU A 233 7.57 4.94 4.56
CA GLU A 233 6.93 5.22 5.84
C GLU A 233 6.14 6.52 5.73
N LEU A 234 4.90 6.56 6.22
CA LEU A 234 4.03 7.73 6.06
C LEU A 234 4.69 9.04 6.54
N ASN A 235 5.28 9.02 7.74
CA ASN A 235 5.94 10.20 8.32
C ASN A 235 7.14 10.65 7.50
N SER A 236 7.91 9.72 6.95
CA SER A 236 9.01 10.02 6.05
C SER A 236 8.49 10.60 4.75
N SER A 237 7.45 10.02 4.14
CA SER A 237 6.82 10.57 2.92
C SER A 237 6.33 12.00 3.10
N ILE A 238 5.74 12.34 4.26
CA ILE A 238 5.34 13.71 4.60
C ILE A 238 6.57 14.61 4.74
N ARG A 239 7.58 14.18 5.52
CA ARG A 239 8.81 14.94 5.77
C ARG A 239 9.55 15.28 4.47
N TYR A 240 9.60 14.35 3.54
CA TYR A 240 10.24 14.52 2.23
C TYR A 240 9.31 15.11 1.16
N ARG A 241 8.10 15.56 1.54
CA ARG A 241 7.11 16.20 0.66
C ARG A 241 6.70 15.35 -0.54
N LEU A 242 6.78 14.02 -0.40
CA LEU A 242 6.20 13.08 -1.36
C LEU A 242 4.68 13.09 -1.27
N VAL A 243 4.15 13.39 -0.07
CA VAL A 243 2.73 13.58 0.21
C VAL A 243 2.53 14.86 1.02
N SER A 244 1.38 15.49 0.83
CA SER A 244 0.91 16.66 1.57
C SER A 244 -0.15 16.26 2.58
N CYS A 245 -0.15 16.92 3.74
CA CYS A 245 -1.23 16.82 4.73
C CYS A 245 -2.28 17.88 4.42
#